data_AF-A0AAJ3KYE6-F1
#
_entry.id   AF-A0AAJ3KYE6-F1
#
_cell.length_a   1.000
_cell.length_b   1.000
_cell.length_c   1.000
_cell.angle_alpha   90.00
_cell.angle_beta   90.00
_cell.angle_gamma   90.00
#
_symmetry.space_group_name_H-M   'P 1'
#
loop_
_entity.id
_entity.type
_entity.pdbx_description
1 polymer ?
#
loop_
_entity_poly.entity_id
_entity_poly.type
_entity_poly.pdbx_seq_one_letter_code
_entity_poly.pdbx_strand_id
1 'polypeptide(L)'
;MSFFIKGKPALGWVMGLALMYWAQGGSAAQLAAFETPPFNPGVRVVLDAQELKWIKENPRVIVATMQFPLYLFKNELGQWNGLNHDILQRIAQMTGLEFVHRESFSPGEMLTMLENSEADMTTLLAMNDERKDFLSFSHAFGGSGWVFVGRDGESILHSLEQLEGKVLALPARHALEAEIRRDYPAIKLHTTKTYGEARALVESREAYATIENETGVHLYPAGQLQVGRGLEGKWEPDYLAVRQDLSVLLSILNKALEAFPAEDMRALRSKWMAGTTPLQAPSIWERVSRWGYWCVTVVVGFGLLSLLWNRRLQIQIDQRLKAEAILKDQLMLQRALMDAIPDPIFIRDLEGRLIMCNKSFEDQVATRFEKLRGTRLTDSAAFPPATAELLHGEVMEQLRTGQSRFVDRQLMFSSGLREIYHWSVPFYGADGQLRGILGGWTDAGRCDRLMA
;
A
#
# COMPACT_ATOMS: atom_id res chain seq x y z
N MET A 1 20.39 -13.48 -19.52
CA MET A 1 19.78 -14.41 -20.49
C MET A 1 18.28 -14.40 -20.26
N SER A 2 17.52 -13.43 -20.76
CA SER A 2 17.06 -13.27 -22.16
C SER A 2 16.14 -14.41 -22.62
N PHE A 3 14.86 -14.39 -22.23
CA PHE A 3 13.76 -14.98 -23.01
C PHE A 3 12.36 -14.64 -22.44
N PHE A 4 12.04 -13.36 -22.18
CA PHE A 4 10.63 -12.95 -21.95
C PHE A 4 10.41 -11.50 -22.41
N ILE A 5 10.64 -11.25 -23.71
CA ILE A 5 10.22 -10.00 -24.36
C ILE A 5 9.51 -10.39 -25.65
N LYS A 6 8.21 -10.64 -25.54
CA LYS A 6 7.14 -10.52 -26.57
C LYS A 6 5.95 -11.41 -26.19
N GLY A 7 5.20 -10.97 -25.19
CA GLY A 7 3.89 -11.54 -24.84
C GLY A 7 3.01 -10.41 -24.32
N LYS A 8 1.82 -10.24 -24.90
CA LYS A 8 0.89 -9.15 -24.59
C LYS A 8 0.65 -9.06 -23.06
N PRO A 9 0.63 -7.85 -22.47
CA PRO A 9 0.56 -7.67 -21.02
C PRO A 9 -0.73 -8.20 -20.37
N ALA A 10 -1.75 -8.57 -21.15
CA ALA A 10 -3.02 -9.09 -20.63
C ALA A 10 -2.94 -10.53 -20.08
N LEU A 11 -2.02 -11.38 -20.56
CA LEU A 11 -1.98 -12.79 -20.15
C LEU A 11 -1.31 -12.99 -18.78
N GLY A 12 -0.39 -12.10 -18.40
CA GLY A 12 0.30 -12.14 -17.11
C GLY A 12 -0.60 -11.83 -15.90
N TRP A 13 -1.62 -10.99 -16.09
CA TRP A 13 -2.58 -10.65 -15.04
C TRP A 13 -3.60 -11.77 -14.78
N VAL A 14 -4.00 -12.51 -15.82
CA VAL A 14 -4.95 -13.63 -15.68
C VAL A 14 -4.29 -14.84 -15.01
N MET A 15 -3.01 -15.10 -15.29
CA MET A 15 -2.26 -16.20 -14.65
C MET A 15 -1.95 -15.90 -13.17
N GLY A 16 -1.73 -14.62 -12.82
CA GLY A 16 -1.55 -14.19 -11.43
C GLY A 16 -2.83 -14.33 -10.59
N LEU A 17 -4.00 -14.03 -11.18
CA LEU A 17 -5.29 -14.20 -10.50
C LEU A 17 -5.68 -15.68 -10.31
N ALA A 18 -5.33 -16.56 -11.27
CA ALA A 18 -5.56 -18.00 -11.13
C ALA A 18 -4.69 -18.64 -10.03
N LEU A 19 -3.44 -18.19 -9.85
CA LEU A 19 -2.56 -18.63 -8.77
C LEU A 19 -3.03 -18.17 -7.39
N MET A 20 -3.63 -16.97 -7.28
CA MET A 20 -4.28 -16.51 -6.05
C MET A 20 -5.56 -17.30 -5.71
N TYR A 21 -6.33 -17.72 -6.73
CA TYR A 21 -7.52 -18.54 -6.52
C TYR A 21 -7.19 -19.97 -6.08
N TRP A 22 -6.06 -20.52 -6.54
CA TRP A 22 -5.57 -21.82 -6.08
C TRP A 22 -5.03 -21.79 -4.64
N ALA A 23 -4.50 -20.64 -4.19
CA ALA A 23 -4.03 -20.48 -2.81
C ALA A 23 -5.16 -20.46 -1.76
N GLN A 24 -6.39 -20.14 -2.15
CA GLN A 24 -7.56 -20.24 -1.26
C GLN A 24 -8.17 -21.66 -1.18
N GLY A 25 -7.77 -22.57 -2.08
CA GLY A 25 -8.22 -23.98 -2.04
C GLY A 25 -7.50 -24.87 -1.03
N GLY A 26 -6.42 -24.38 -0.39
CA GLY A 26 -5.58 -25.16 0.52
C GLY A 26 -6.21 -25.48 1.88
N SER A 27 -7.19 -24.68 2.34
CA SER A 27 -7.77 -24.85 3.68
C SER A 27 -8.72 -26.05 3.78
N ALA A 28 -9.36 -26.47 2.69
CA ALA A 28 -10.26 -27.63 2.69
C ALA A 28 -9.48 -28.97 2.67
N ALA A 29 -8.33 -29.02 1.99
CA ALA A 29 -7.48 -30.21 1.95
C ALA A 29 -6.74 -30.46 3.27
N GLN A 30 -6.44 -29.41 4.04
CA GLN A 30 -5.83 -29.54 5.36
C GLN A 30 -6.78 -30.14 6.40
N LEU A 31 -8.07 -29.82 6.37
CA LEU A 31 -9.05 -30.38 7.31
C LEU A 31 -9.30 -31.88 7.07
N ALA A 32 -9.24 -32.35 5.82
CA ALA A 32 -9.38 -33.77 5.47
C ALA A 32 -8.13 -34.61 5.78
N ALA A 33 -6.95 -33.99 5.93
CA ALA A 33 -5.69 -34.71 6.16
C ALA A 33 -5.46 -35.16 7.62
N PHE A 34 -6.30 -34.73 8.57
CA PHE A 34 -6.15 -35.03 10.01
C PHE A 34 -7.04 -36.16 10.54
N GLU A 35 -7.69 -36.94 9.67
CA GLU A 35 -8.50 -38.09 10.08
C GLU A 35 -7.67 -39.26 10.63
N THR A 36 -6.36 -39.30 10.34
CA THR A 36 -5.45 -40.30 10.93
C THR A 36 -4.59 -39.63 12.00
N PRO A 37 -4.69 -40.07 13.26
CA PRO A 37 -3.78 -39.58 14.29
C PRO A 37 -2.33 -39.91 13.93
N PRO A 38 -1.36 -39.00 14.16
CA PRO A 38 0.05 -39.20 13.81
C PRO A 38 0.76 -40.12 14.82
N PHE A 39 0.10 -41.14 15.33
CA PHE A 39 0.63 -41.93 16.44
C PHE A 39 1.49 -43.08 15.93
N ASN A 40 2.69 -43.21 16.47
CA ASN A 40 3.41 -44.48 16.40
C ASN A 40 2.74 -45.47 17.39
N PRO A 41 2.15 -46.58 16.91
CA PRO A 41 1.42 -47.53 17.76
C PRO A 41 2.32 -48.36 18.69
N GLY A 42 3.65 -48.24 18.59
CA GLY A 42 4.60 -49.05 19.35
C GLY A 42 4.91 -48.60 20.78
N VAL A 43 4.47 -47.42 21.23
CA VAL A 43 4.80 -46.91 22.56
C VAL A 43 3.81 -47.46 23.59
N ARG A 44 4.27 -48.39 24.43
CA ARG A 44 3.53 -48.87 25.61
C ARG A 44 4.17 -48.34 26.88
N VAL A 45 3.35 -48.02 27.87
CA VAL A 45 3.82 -47.58 29.18
C VAL A 45 4.30 -48.79 29.99
N VAL A 46 5.41 -48.63 30.70
CA VAL A 46 5.88 -49.64 31.67
C VAL A 46 5.13 -49.42 32.97
N LEU A 47 4.23 -50.33 33.29
CA LEU A 47 3.42 -50.32 34.51
C LEU A 47 3.88 -51.40 35.48
N ASP A 48 3.76 -51.13 36.78
CA ASP A 48 4.08 -52.11 37.82
C ASP A 48 2.93 -53.10 38.07
N ALA A 49 3.18 -54.09 38.93
CA ALA A 49 2.22 -55.15 39.21
C ALA A 49 0.94 -54.64 39.89
N GLN A 50 1.02 -53.58 40.70
CA GLN A 50 -0.14 -52.99 41.38
C GLN A 50 -1.01 -52.25 40.38
N GLU A 51 -0.40 -51.48 39.49
CA GLU A 51 -1.09 -50.73 38.42
C GLU A 51 -1.76 -51.67 37.41
N LEU A 52 -1.07 -52.71 36.95
CA LEU A 52 -1.65 -53.70 36.03
C LEU A 52 -2.84 -54.43 36.65
N LYS A 53 -2.75 -54.76 37.95
CA LYS A 53 -3.88 -55.33 38.70
C LYS A 53 -5.03 -54.34 38.77
N TRP A 54 -4.75 -53.08 39.08
CA TRP A 54 -5.76 -52.03 39.17
C TRP A 54 -6.51 -51.83 37.86
N ILE A 55 -5.81 -51.78 36.71
CA ILE A 55 -6.43 -51.67 35.38
C ILE A 55 -7.34 -52.87 35.09
N LYS A 56 -6.93 -54.08 35.48
CA LYS A 56 -7.72 -55.28 35.30
C LYS A 56 -9.01 -55.29 36.13
N GLU A 57 -8.96 -54.73 37.34
CA GLU A 57 -10.10 -54.62 38.25
C GLU A 57 -11.00 -53.40 37.93
N ASN A 58 -10.41 -52.34 37.38
CA ASN A 58 -11.06 -51.05 37.09
C ASN A 58 -10.75 -50.61 35.65
N PRO A 59 -11.21 -51.35 34.63
CA PRO A 59 -10.87 -51.03 33.24
C PRO A 59 -11.53 -49.74 32.75
N ARG A 60 -12.67 -49.35 33.37
CA ARG A 60 -13.46 -48.17 32.99
C ARG A 60 -13.23 -47.05 33.98
N VAL A 61 -12.77 -45.90 33.48
CA VAL A 61 -12.55 -44.68 34.26
C VAL A 61 -13.57 -43.63 33.84
N ILE A 62 -14.37 -43.16 34.80
CA ILE A 62 -15.41 -42.17 34.54
C ILE A 62 -14.80 -40.77 34.54
N VAL A 63 -14.86 -40.09 33.39
CA VAL A 63 -14.34 -38.74 33.21
C VAL A 63 -15.50 -37.75 33.28
N ALA A 64 -15.51 -36.87 34.28
CA ALA A 64 -16.46 -35.75 34.32
C ALA A 64 -16.08 -34.74 33.23
N THR A 65 -17.01 -34.48 32.31
CA THR A 65 -16.78 -33.63 31.13
C THR A 65 -17.76 -32.48 31.07
N MET A 66 -17.35 -31.38 30.49
CA MET A 66 -18.20 -30.25 30.15
C MET A 66 -17.78 -29.78 28.76
N GLN A 67 -18.69 -29.20 28.01
CA GLN A 67 -18.34 -28.61 26.72
C GLN A 67 -17.44 -27.38 26.92
N PHE A 68 -16.20 -27.52 26.49
CA PHE A 68 -15.19 -26.49 26.45
C PHE A 68 -14.49 -26.54 25.08
N PRO A 69 -14.92 -25.70 24.12
CA PRO A 69 -14.40 -25.70 22.76
C PRO A 69 -12.87 -25.79 22.65
N LEU A 70 -12.38 -26.46 21.60
CA LEU A 70 -10.99 -26.89 21.38
C LEU A 70 -10.43 -27.93 22.36
N TYR A 71 -10.70 -27.84 23.66
CA TYR A 71 -10.21 -28.83 24.63
C TYR A 71 -11.09 -30.08 24.66
N LEU A 72 -12.39 -29.92 24.81
CA LEU A 72 -13.34 -31.03 24.91
C LEU A 72 -14.75 -30.57 24.54
N PHE A 73 -15.26 -30.99 23.40
CA PHE A 73 -16.59 -30.59 22.90
C PHE A 73 -17.21 -31.76 22.13
N LYS A 74 -18.49 -31.63 21.77
CA LYS A 74 -19.15 -32.61 20.90
C LYS A 74 -19.11 -32.13 19.45
N ASN A 75 -18.73 -33.02 18.54
CA ASN A 75 -18.80 -32.74 17.10
C ASN A 75 -20.25 -32.79 16.57
N GLU A 76 -20.43 -32.56 15.27
CA GLU A 76 -21.75 -32.59 14.61
C GLU A 76 -22.47 -33.94 14.76
N LEU A 77 -21.73 -35.02 15.01
CA LEU A 77 -22.26 -36.37 15.25
C LEU A 77 -22.59 -36.64 16.73
N GLY A 78 -22.43 -35.65 17.61
CA GLY A 78 -22.67 -35.76 19.05
C GLY A 78 -21.59 -36.53 19.82
N GLN A 79 -20.45 -36.83 19.18
CA GLN A 79 -19.34 -37.55 19.79
C GLN A 79 -18.33 -36.60 20.41
N TRP A 80 -17.73 -36.99 21.54
CA TRP A 80 -16.67 -36.23 22.19
C TRP A 80 -15.45 -36.08 21.28
N ASN A 81 -14.91 -34.88 21.24
CA ASN A 81 -13.83 -34.46 20.38
C ASN A 81 -13.03 -33.32 21.05
N GLY A 82 -11.84 -33.00 20.55
CA GLY A 82 -10.97 -31.96 21.08
C GLY A 82 -9.63 -32.48 21.62
N LEU A 83 -8.76 -31.56 22.01
CA LEU A 83 -7.39 -31.84 22.47
C LEU A 83 -7.35 -32.88 23.60
N ASN A 84 -8.17 -32.69 24.64
CA ASN A 84 -8.17 -33.58 25.80
C ASN A 84 -8.77 -34.94 25.45
N HIS A 85 -9.69 -35.00 24.49
CA HIS A 85 -10.20 -36.28 23.99
C HIS A 85 -9.11 -37.07 23.26
N ASP A 86 -8.37 -36.42 22.35
CA ASP A 86 -7.26 -37.06 21.63
C ASP A 86 -6.13 -37.51 22.58
N ILE A 87 -5.83 -36.72 23.62
CA ILE A 87 -4.87 -37.10 24.68
C ILE A 87 -5.35 -38.33 25.43
N LEU A 88 -6.61 -38.36 25.88
CA LEU A 88 -7.16 -39.52 26.57
C LEU A 88 -7.21 -40.77 25.67
N GLN A 89 -7.52 -40.63 24.38
CA GLN A 89 -7.44 -41.76 23.44
C GLN A 89 -6.02 -42.31 23.34
N ARG A 90 -5.01 -41.45 23.29
CA ARG A 90 -3.60 -41.88 23.26
C ARG A 90 -3.21 -42.56 24.56
N ILE A 91 -3.60 -42.02 25.72
CA ILE A 91 -3.36 -42.66 27.02
C ILE A 91 -4.07 -44.02 27.11
N ALA A 92 -5.30 -44.14 26.57
CA ALA A 92 -6.03 -45.39 26.51
C ALA A 92 -5.28 -46.45 25.68
N GLN A 93 -4.71 -46.07 24.52
CA GLN A 93 -3.89 -46.97 23.71
C GLN A 93 -2.61 -47.41 24.43
N MET A 94 -2.02 -46.53 25.24
CA MET A 94 -0.77 -46.77 25.96
C MET A 94 -0.94 -47.65 27.22
N THR A 95 -2.11 -47.57 27.87
CA THR A 95 -2.37 -48.20 29.17
C THR A 95 -3.40 -49.33 29.12
N GLY A 96 -4.32 -49.32 28.15
CA GLY A 96 -5.46 -50.24 28.05
C GLY A 96 -6.71 -49.80 28.82
N LEU A 97 -6.72 -48.60 29.39
CA LEU A 97 -7.90 -48.02 30.06
C LEU A 97 -9.00 -47.64 29.07
N GLU A 98 -10.25 -47.72 29.51
CA GLU A 98 -11.42 -47.20 28.82
C GLU A 98 -11.92 -45.94 29.54
N PHE A 99 -11.82 -44.78 28.89
CA PHE A 99 -12.35 -43.53 29.41
C PHE A 99 -13.81 -43.34 29.00
N VAL A 100 -14.69 -43.21 29.98
CA VAL A 100 -16.14 -43.04 29.78
C VAL A 100 -16.54 -41.65 30.24
N HIS A 101 -17.02 -40.83 29.31
CA HIS A 101 -17.40 -39.45 29.62
C HIS A 101 -18.78 -39.37 30.28
N ARG A 102 -18.86 -38.64 31.40
CA ARG A 102 -20.10 -38.26 32.08
C ARG A 102 -20.23 -36.75 32.05
N GLU A 103 -21.25 -36.28 31.34
CA GLU A 103 -21.44 -34.86 31.04
C GLU A 103 -21.95 -34.09 32.27
N SER A 104 -21.47 -32.86 32.38
CA SER A 104 -21.86 -31.82 33.33
C SER A 104 -22.05 -30.51 32.55
N PHE A 105 -22.87 -29.60 33.09
CA PHE A 105 -23.26 -28.36 32.43
C PHE A 105 -22.66 -27.11 33.08
N SER A 106 -21.92 -27.28 34.19
CA SER A 106 -21.20 -26.19 34.85
C SER A 106 -19.95 -26.70 35.57
N PRO A 107 -18.93 -25.84 35.79
CA PRO A 107 -17.78 -26.22 36.62
C PRO A 107 -18.17 -26.65 38.03
N GLY A 108 -19.19 -26.01 38.61
CA GLY A 108 -19.71 -26.36 39.94
C GLY A 108 -20.30 -27.77 39.99
N GLU A 109 -21.12 -28.15 39.00
CA GLU A 109 -21.69 -29.50 38.88
C GLU A 109 -20.58 -30.55 38.68
N MET A 110 -19.60 -30.27 37.84
CA MET A 110 -18.45 -31.15 37.61
C MET A 110 -17.68 -31.44 38.91
N LEU A 111 -17.43 -30.41 39.73
CA LEU A 111 -16.78 -30.56 41.02
C LEU A 111 -17.62 -31.43 41.97
N THR A 112 -18.93 -31.20 42.04
CA THR A 112 -19.85 -32.01 42.84
C THR A 112 -19.84 -33.48 42.42
N MET A 113 -19.77 -33.77 41.12
CA MET A 113 -19.67 -35.15 40.63
C MET A 113 -18.40 -35.86 41.12
N LEU A 114 -17.27 -35.14 41.19
CA LEU A 114 -16.01 -35.69 41.69
C LEU A 114 -16.05 -35.90 43.21
N GLU A 115 -16.62 -34.94 43.96
CA GLU A 115 -16.81 -35.02 45.42
C GLU A 115 -17.72 -36.20 45.81
N ASN A 116 -18.80 -36.40 45.06
CA ASN A 116 -19.76 -37.48 45.29
C ASN A 116 -19.32 -38.84 44.74
N SER A 117 -18.11 -38.94 44.18
CA SER A 117 -17.61 -40.17 43.54
C SER A 117 -18.48 -40.66 42.37
N GLU A 118 -19.21 -39.75 41.72
CA GLU A 118 -19.97 -40.03 40.50
C GLU A 118 -19.09 -40.05 39.25
N ALA A 119 -17.89 -39.48 39.36
CA ALA A 119 -16.80 -39.53 38.41
C ALA A 119 -15.45 -39.74 39.13
N ASP A 120 -14.47 -40.24 38.40
CA ASP A 120 -13.14 -40.58 38.90
C ASP A 120 -12.11 -39.50 38.61
N MET A 121 -12.27 -38.80 37.48
CA MET A 121 -11.33 -37.77 37.03
C MET A 121 -11.96 -36.72 36.12
N THR A 122 -11.22 -35.66 35.81
CA THR A 122 -11.54 -34.68 34.76
C THR A 122 -10.27 -34.11 34.13
N THR A 123 -10.42 -33.49 32.96
CA THR A 123 -9.33 -32.87 32.18
C THR A 123 -9.45 -31.36 32.08
N LEU A 124 -10.46 -30.75 32.72
CA LEU A 124 -10.85 -29.35 32.49
C LEU A 124 -10.69 -28.43 33.73
N LEU A 125 -10.23 -28.96 34.86
CA LEU A 125 -10.13 -28.19 36.10
C LEU A 125 -8.71 -27.71 36.36
N ALA A 126 -8.57 -26.39 36.54
CA ALA A 126 -7.38 -25.79 37.13
C ALA A 126 -7.05 -26.37 38.51
N MET A 127 -5.77 -26.43 38.85
CA MET A 127 -5.33 -26.69 40.22
C MET A 127 -5.52 -25.42 41.07
N ASN A 128 -6.07 -25.58 42.27
CA ASN A 128 -6.02 -24.57 43.34
C ASN A 128 -5.93 -25.29 44.71
N ASP A 129 -5.69 -24.52 45.78
CA ASP A 129 -5.47 -25.12 47.10
C ASP A 129 -6.72 -25.82 47.65
N GLU A 130 -7.92 -25.25 47.44
CA GLU A 130 -9.19 -25.88 47.86
C GLU A 130 -9.43 -27.24 47.19
N ARG A 131 -9.07 -27.38 45.91
CA ARG A 131 -9.27 -28.63 45.16
C ARG A 131 -8.27 -29.71 45.56
N LYS A 132 -7.08 -29.34 46.08
CA LYS A 132 -6.07 -30.32 46.53
C LYS A 132 -6.53 -31.11 47.76
N ASP A 133 -7.54 -30.63 48.48
CA ASP A 133 -8.10 -31.31 49.64
C ASP A 133 -8.87 -32.60 49.27
N PHE A 134 -9.31 -32.74 48.01
CA PHE A 134 -10.07 -33.92 47.55
C PHE A 134 -9.69 -34.42 46.14
N LEU A 135 -8.88 -33.66 45.40
CA LEU A 135 -8.32 -34.06 44.10
C LEU A 135 -6.79 -34.11 44.15
N SER A 136 -6.24 -35.07 43.42
CA SER A 136 -4.83 -35.11 43.06
C SER A 136 -4.66 -34.73 41.59
N PHE A 137 -3.58 -34.01 41.29
CA PHE A 137 -3.30 -33.49 39.95
C PHE A 137 -2.10 -34.20 39.34
N SER A 138 -2.17 -34.52 38.05
CA SER A 138 -1.10 -35.18 37.32
C SER A 138 0.10 -34.26 37.08
N HIS A 139 1.10 -34.76 36.34
CA HIS A 139 2.06 -33.88 35.68
C HIS A 139 1.35 -32.96 34.68
N ALA A 140 1.84 -31.72 34.58
CA ALA A 140 1.31 -30.76 33.63
C ALA A 140 1.68 -31.20 32.21
N PHE A 141 0.70 -31.23 31.31
CA PHE A 141 0.90 -31.56 29.89
C PHE A 141 0.66 -30.37 28.96
N GLY A 142 0.46 -29.20 29.56
CA GLY A 142 0.02 -28.03 28.84
C GLY A 142 -0.21 -26.83 29.75
N GLY A 143 -0.95 -25.89 29.21
CA GLY A 143 -1.41 -24.72 29.93
C GLY A 143 -1.73 -23.56 29.00
N SER A 144 -2.28 -22.52 29.61
CA SER A 144 -2.64 -21.25 28.98
C SER A 144 -2.71 -20.14 30.03
N GLY A 145 -2.67 -18.89 29.58
CA GLY A 145 -2.85 -17.75 30.47
C GLY A 145 -4.33 -17.51 30.80
N TRP A 146 -4.57 -16.85 31.93
CA TRP A 146 -5.85 -16.17 32.17
C TRP A 146 -5.84 -14.79 31.51
N VAL A 147 -6.95 -14.39 30.90
CA VAL A 147 -7.11 -13.07 30.30
C VAL A 147 -8.36 -12.39 30.85
N PHE A 148 -8.30 -11.06 30.96
CA PHE A 148 -9.49 -10.26 31.20
C PHE A 148 -10.35 -10.22 29.94
N VAL A 149 -11.66 -10.27 30.09
CA VAL A 149 -12.62 -10.01 29.03
C VAL A 149 -13.50 -8.86 29.47
N GLY A 150 -13.37 -7.74 28.78
CA GLY A 150 -14.15 -6.53 28.99
C GLY A 150 -15.00 -6.20 27.78
N ARG A 151 -15.72 -5.07 27.82
CA ARG A 151 -16.48 -4.57 26.67
C ARG A 151 -15.59 -3.77 25.72
N ASP A 152 -15.84 -3.90 24.41
CA ASP A 152 -15.15 -3.12 23.37
C ASP A 152 -15.38 -1.61 23.55
N GLY A 153 -14.31 -0.82 23.36
CA GLY A 153 -14.31 0.62 23.57
C GLY A 153 -14.12 1.09 25.03
N GLU A 154 -14.00 0.18 26.00
CA GLU A 154 -13.59 0.53 27.37
C GLU A 154 -12.07 0.47 27.56
N SER A 155 -11.58 1.00 28.69
CA SER A 155 -10.18 0.88 29.07
C SER A 155 -9.78 -0.59 29.18
N ILE A 156 -8.70 -0.96 28.49
CA ILE A 156 -8.12 -2.31 28.57
C ILE A 156 -7.66 -2.58 30.00
N LEU A 157 -8.09 -3.72 30.54
CA LEU A 157 -7.66 -4.19 31.85
C LEU A 157 -6.27 -4.83 31.77
N HIS A 158 -5.44 -4.48 32.75
CA HIS A 158 -4.07 -4.95 32.91
C HIS A 158 -3.85 -5.66 34.23
N SER A 159 -4.64 -5.35 35.27
CA SER A 159 -4.46 -5.92 36.60
C SER A 159 -5.77 -5.97 37.39
N LEU A 160 -5.79 -6.78 38.46
CA LEU A 160 -6.98 -6.96 39.31
C LEU A 160 -7.31 -5.69 40.12
N GLU A 161 -6.30 -4.88 40.46
CA GLU A 161 -6.47 -3.61 41.20
C GLU A 161 -7.37 -2.62 40.45
N GLN A 162 -7.37 -2.67 39.10
CA GLN A 162 -8.23 -1.81 38.28
C GLN A 162 -9.72 -2.16 38.37
N LEU A 163 -10.06 -3.27 39.04
CA LEU A 163 -11.42 -3.74 39.28
C LEU A 163 -11.94 -3.38 40.68
N GLU A 164 -11.18 -2.65 41.50
CA GLU A 164 -11.66 -2.19 42.81
C GLU A 164 -12.99 -1.44 42.71
N GLY A 165 -13.97 -1.86 43.50
CA GLY A 165 -15.33 -1.32 43.52
C GLY A 165 -16.20 -1.70 42.32
N LYS A 166 -15.64 -2.35 41.30
CA LYS A 166 -16.35 -2.83 40.10
C LYS A 166 -16.86 -4.24 40.28
N VAL A 167 -17.80 -4.63 39.41
CA VAL A 167 -18.38 -5.98 39.39
C VAL A 167 -17.57 -6.87 38.44
N LEU A 168 -17.05 -7.98 38.95
CA LEU A 168 -16.37 -9.01 38.18
C LEU A 168 -17.26 -10.26 38.14
N ALA A 169 -17.71 -10.65 36.95
CA ALA A 169 -18.49 -11.87 36.78
C ALA A 169 -17.54 -13.08 36.68
N LEU A 170 -17.82 -14.15 37.43
CA LEU A 170 -17.06 -15.40 37.37
C LEU A 170 -17.99 -16.60 37.57
N PRO A 171 -17.75 -17.74 36.91
CA PRO A 171 -18.47 -18.96 37.24
C PRO A 171 -18.28 -19.36 38.72
N ALA A 172 -19.27 -20.03 39.30
CA ALA A 172 -19.19 -20.55 40.67
C ALA A 172 -18.02 -21.53 40.82
N ARG A 173 -17.30 -21.41 41.94
CA ARG A 173 -16.15 -22.26 42.27
C ARG A 173 -15.03 -22.14 41.23
N HIS A 174 -14.86 -20.94 40.65
CA HIS A 174 -13.79 -20.64 39.71
C HIS A 174 -12.42 -20.76 40.40
N ALA A 175 -11.39 -21.13 39.64
CA ALA A 175 -10.04 -21.39 40.17
C ALA A 175 -9.46 -20.19 40.96
N LEU A 176 -9.71 -18.98 40.47
CA LEU A 176 -9.26 -17.72 41.06
C LEU A 176 -10.24 -17.12 42.08
N GLU A 177 -11.42 -17.71 42.31
CA GLU A 177 -12.46 -17.09 43.14
C GLU A 177 -11.98 -16.86 44.58
N ALA A 178 -11.42 -17.89 45.22
CA ALA A 178 -10.95 -17.84 46.60
C ALA A 178 -9.81 -16.82 46.78
N GLU A 179 -8.87 -16.81 45.84
CA GLU A 179 -7.75 -15.86 45.82
C GLU A 179 -8.25 -14.42 45.69
N ILE A 180 -9.16 -14.16 44.73
CA ILE A 180 -9.70 -12.81 44.51
C ILE A 180 -10.48 -12.33 45.74
N ARG A 181 -11.29 -13.19 46.37
CA ARG A 181 -12.01 -12.85 47.61
C ARG A 181 -11.07 -12.49 48.76
N ARG A 182 -9.93 -13.20 48.87
CA ARG A 182 -8.95 -13.01 49.94
C ARG A 182 -8.08 -11.76 49.72
N ASP A 183 -7.54 -11.63 48.51
CA ASP A 183 -6.49 -10.65 48.22
C ASP A 183 -7.04 -9.33 47.65
N TYR A 184 -8.24 -9.36 47.05
CA TYR A 184 -8.91 -8.19 46.47
C TYR A 184 -10.38 -8.07 46.94
N PRO A 185 -10.64 -7.94 48.26
CA PRO A 185 -12.00 -7.95 48.82
C PRO A 185 -12.87 -6.77 48.37
N ALA A 186 -12.27 -5.72 47.81
CA ALA A 186 -12.99 -4.57 47.24
C ALA A 186 -13.62 -4.86 45.86
N ILE A 187 -13.24 -5.96 45.18
CA ILE A 187 -13.85 -6.40 43.93
C ILE A 187 -15.19 -7.08 44.25
N LYS A 188 -16.27 -6.64 43.61
CA LYS A 188 -17.59 -7.24 43.79
C LYS A 188 -17.74 -8.44 42.86
N LEU A 189 -17.62 -9.65 43.39
CA LEU A 189 -17.83 -10.86 42.60
C LEU A 189 -19.32 -11.12 42.34
N HIS A 190 -19.68 -11.29 41.07
CA HIS A 190 -20.99 -11.80 40.64
C HIS A 190 -20.81 -13.22 40.12
N THR A 191 -21.31 -14.20 40.87
CA THR A 191 -21.17 -15.61 40.53
C THR A 191 -22.20 -16.06 39.48
N THR A 192 -21.76 -16.73 38.41
CA THR A 192 -22.62 -17.31 37.36
C THR A 192 -22.49 -18.84 37.30
N LYS A 193 -23.29 -19.52 36.48
CA LYS A 193 -23.13 -20.97 36.26
C LYS A 193 -22.08 -21.28 35.20
N THR A 194 -21.99 -20.45 34.16
CA THR A 194 -21.12 -20.69 33.01
C THR A 194 -20.36 -19.43 32.59
N TYR A 195 -19.27 -19.60 31.84
CA TYR A 195 -18.57 -18.47 31.22
C TYR A 195 -19.44 -17.72 30.21
N GLY A 196 -20.35 -18.41 29.52
CA GLY A 196 -21.33 -17.77 28.63
C GLY A 196 -22.25 -16.79 29.35
N GLU A 197 -22.76 -17.18 30.53
CA GLU A 197 -23.53 -16.28 31.40
C GLU A 197 -22.67 -15.11 31.90
N ALA A 198 -21.42 -15.36 32.29
CA ALA A 198 -20.51 -14.31 32.76
C ALA A 198 -20.25 -13.26 31.66
N ARG A 199 -20.05 -13.69 30.42
CA ARG A 199 -19.92 -12.78 29.26
C ARG A 199 -21.18 -11.99 28.99
N ALA A 200 -22.35 -12.63 29.05
CA ALA A 200 -23.62 -11.94 28.86
C ALA A 200 -23.83 -10.79 29.86
N LEU A 201 -23.38 -10.93 31.10
CA LEU A 201 -23.39 -9.85 32.10
C LEU A 201 -22.44 -8.70 31.76
N VAL A 202 -21.29 -9.00 31.14
CA VAL A 202 -20.34 -7.96 30.67
C VAL A 202 -20.92 -7.20 29.47
N GLU A 203 -21.56 -7.92 28.55
CA GLU A 203 -22.28 -7.34 27.41
C GLU A 203 -23.45 -6.45 27.87
N SER A 204 -24.24 -6.90 28.85
CA SER A 204 -25.39 -6.14 29.40
C SER A 204 -25.03 -4.99 30.34
N ARG A 205 -23.73 -4.81 30.65
CA ARG A 205 -23.18 -3.83 31.62
C ARG A 205 -23.55 -4.09 33.08
N GLU A 206 -24.04 -5.28 33.42
CA GLU A 206 -24.25 -5.70 34.80
C GLU A 206 -22.94 -6.10 35.49
N ALA A 207 -21.96 -6.55 34.70
CA ALA A 207 -20.59 -6.76 35.10
C ALA A 207 -19.65 -5.85 34.30
N TYR A 208 -18.53 -5.47 34.90
CA TYR A 208 -17.49 -4.69 34.25
C TYR A 208 -16.56 -5.58 33.40
N ALA A 209 -16.25 -6.77 33.90
CA ALA A 209 -15.41 -7.74 33.21
C ALA A 209 -15.71 -9.18 33.68
N THR A 210 -15.15 -10.14 32.97
CA THR A 210 -14.98 -11.55 33.37
C THR A 210 -13.50 -11.95 33.18
N ILE A 211 -13.08 -13.07 33.77
CA ILE A 211 -11.76 -13.67 33.53
C ILE A 211 -11.98 -15.04 32.90
N GLU A 212 -11.25 -15.30 31.81
CA GLU A 212 -11.34 -16.55 31.07
C GLU A 212 -9.97 -17.04 30.62
N ASN A 213 -9.91 -18.30 30.22
CA ASN A 213 -8.73 -18.90 29.64
C ASN A 213 -8.47 -18.30 28.24
N GLU A 214 -7.22 -17.87 27.97
CA GLU A 214 -6.79 -17.23 26.72
C GLU A 214 -7.24 -17.99 25.48
N THR A 215 -7.20 -19.32 25.54
CA THR A 215 -7.59 -20.20 24.43
C THR A 215 -9.08 -20.11 24.10
N GLY A 216 -9.92 -19.96 25.12
CA GLY A 216 -11.37 -19.92 24.96
C GLY A 216 -11.86 -18.64 24.29
N VAL A 217 -11.15 -17.52 24.49
CA VAL A 217 -11.59 -16.20 24.04
C VAL A 217 -11.58 -16.04 22.52
N HIS A 218 -10.67 -16.72 21.83
CA HIS A 218 -10.57 -16.67 20.36
C HIS A 218 -11.72 -17.37 19.62
N LEU A 219 -12.60 -18.05 20.35
CA LEU A 219 -13.70 -18.85 19.78
C LEU A 219 -15.03 -18.09 19.75
N TYR A 220 -15.07 -16.87 20.27
CA TYR A 220 -16.30 -16.08 20.36
C TYR A 220 -16.44 -15.14 19.16
N PRO A 221 -17.67 -14.95 18.66
CA PRO A 221 -17.92 -14.03 17.55
C PRO A 221 -17.47 -12.61 17.92
N ALA A 222 -16.75 -11.97 17.01
CA ALA A 222 -16.37 -10.57 17.17
C ALA A 222 -17.63 -9.69 17.25
N GLY A 223 -17.69 -8.73 18.19
CA GLY A 223 -18.74 -7.73 18.11
C GLY A 223 -18.98 -6.82 19.31
N GLN A 224 -18.71 -7.24 20.54
CA GLN A 224 -19.00 -6.40 21.73
C GLN A 224 -18.01 -6.53 22.88
N LEU A 225 -17.20 -7.58 22.89
CA LEU A 225 -16.21 -7.83 23.93
C LEU A 225 -14.80 -7.62 23.37
N GLN A 226 -13.92 -7.08 24.20
CA GLN A 226 -12.50 -6.97 23.94
C GLN A 226 -11.73 -7.86 24.91
N VAL A 227 -10.68 -8.50 24.38
CA VAL A 227 -9.74 -9.27 25.19
C VAL A 227 -8.75 -8.29 25.80
N GLY A 228 -8.72 -8.22 27.12
CA GLY A 228 -7.72 -7.49 27.87
C GLY A 228 -6.35 -8.17 27.82
N ARG A 229 -5.39 -7.69 28.62
CA ARG A 229 -4.12 -8.40 28.75
C ARG A 229 -4.29 -9.67 29.61
N GLY A 230 -3.34 -10.59 29.44
CA GLY A 230 -3.17 -11.72 30.35
C GLY A 230 -2.92 -11.24 31.77
N LEU A 231 -3.49 -11.95 32.75
CA LEU A 231 -3.24 -11.71 34.17
C LEU A 231 -1.77 -12.03 34.45
N GLU A 232 -1.03 -11.01 34.89
CA GLU A 232 0.41 -11.13 35.11
C GLU A 232 0.71 -12.18 36.19
N GLY A 233 1.65 -13.09 35.88
CA GLY A 233 2.04 -14.18 36.77
C GLY A 233 0.99 -15.28 36.95
N LYS A 234 -0.15 -15.23 36.24
CA LYS A 234 -1.23 -16.22 36.33
C LYS A 234 -1.25 -17.12 35.09
N TRP A 235 -0.33 -18.07 35.07
CA TRP A 235 -0.37 -19.20 34.14
C TRP A 235 -1.19 -20.34 34.74
N GLU A 236 -2.06 -20.95 33.93
CA GLU A 236 -2.86 -22.12 34.28
C GLU A 236 -2.25 -23.35 33.57
N PRO A 237 -1.49 -24.21 34.26
CA PRO A 237 -1.07 -25.48 33.67
C PRO A 237 -2.25 -26.44 33.48
N ASP A 238 -2.25 -27.18 32.38
CA ASP A 238 -3.24 -28.21 32.10
C ASP A 238 -2.88 -29.49 32.87
N TYR A 239 -3.81 -29.96 33.71
CA TYR A 239 -3.66 -31.16 34.54
C TYR A 239 -4.80 -32.14 34.31
N LEU A 240 -4.52 -33.43 34.53
CA LEU A 240 -5.56 -34.43 34.78
C LEU A 240 -5.83 -34.40 36.28
N ALA A 241 -7.05 -34.05 36.66
CA ALA A 241 -7.48 -34.02 38.05
C ALA A 241 -8.21 -35.32 38.38
N VAL A 242 -7.76 -36.03 39.41
CA VAL A 242 -8.22 -37.36 39.80
C VAL A 242 -8.67 -37.32 41.25
N ARG A 243 -9.73 -38.06 41.61
CA ARG A 243 -10.14 -38.19 43.00
C ARG A 243 -8.99 -38.72 43.87
N GLN A 244 -8.78 -38.12 45.05
CA GLN A 244 -7.56 -38.34 45.85
C GLN A 244 -7.38 -39.79 46.35
N ASP A 245 -8.47 -40.53 46.53
CA ASP A 245 -8.46 -41.96 46.87
C ASP A 245 -7.98 -42.87 45.72
N LEU A 246 -7.95 -42.37 44.48
CA LEU A 246 -7.50 -43.10 43.29
C LEU A 246 -6.03 -42.82 42.94
N SER A 247 -5.15 -42.87 43.94
CA SER A 247 -3.71 -42.63 43.78
C SER A 247 -3.02 -43.56 42.77
N VAL A 248 -3.50 -44.80 42.63
CA VAL A 248 -2.98 -45.77 41.64
C VAL A 248 -3.32 -45.31 40.21
N LEU A 249 -4.52 -44.78 39.98
CA LEU A 249 -4.91 -44.21 38.69
C LEU A 249 -4.04 -43.00 38.36
N LEU A 250 -3.78 -42.13 39.33
CA LEU A 250 -2.88 -40.99 39.15
C LEU A 250 -1.46 -41.43 38.75
N SER A 251 -0.92 -42.48 39.38
CA SER A 251 0.38 -43.05 39.03
C SER A 251 0.42 -43.54 37.58
N ILE A 252 -0.62 -44.27 37.15
CA ILE A 252 -0.75 -44.75 35.77
C ILE A 252 -0.78 -43.57 34.78
N LEU A 253 -1.58 -42.55 35.08
CA LEU A 253 -1.69 -41.35 34.23
C LEU A 253 -0.38 -40.58 34.15
N ASN A 254 0.36 -40.43 35.27
CA ASN A 254 1.67 -39.78 35.27
C ASN A 254 2.69 -40.56 34.43
N LYS A 255 2.76 -41.89 34.57
CA LYS A 255 3.62 -42.74 33.73
C LYS A 255 3.23 -42.67 32.25
N ALA A 256 1.93 -42.55 31.96
CA ALA A 256 1.45 -42.36 30.60
C ALA A 256 1.85 -40.99 30.01
N LEU A 257 1.74 -39.92 30.80
CA LEU A 257 2.18 -38.58 30.39
C LEU A 257 3.70 -38.49 30.22
N GLU A 258 4.48 -39.16 31.08
CA GLU A 258 5.95 -39.22 30.96
C GLU A 258 6.40 -39.99 29.72
N ALA A 259 5.73 -41.09 29.40
CA ALA A 259 6.01 -41.88 28.19
C ALA A 259 5.41 -41.25 26.92
N PHE A 260 4.64 -40.16 27.04
CA PHE A 260 3.99 -39.50 25.92
C PHE A 260 5.05 -38.79 25.05
N PRO A 261 5.22 -39.17 23.77
CA PRO A 261 6.21 -38.54 22.92
C PRO A 261 5.96 -37.03 22.76
N ALA A 262 6.98 -36.21 23.00
CA ALA A 262 6.85 -34.76 22.90
C ALA A 262 6.42 -34.29 21.50
N GLU A 263 6.74 -35.06 20.45
CA GLU A 263 6.30 -34.80 19.08
C GLU A 263 4.79 -35.02 18.90
N ASP A 264 4.25 -36.11 19.44
CA ASP A 264 2.81 -36.40 19.43
C ASP A 264 2.05 -35.28 20.17
N MET A 265 2.55 -34.85 21.34
CA MET A 265 1.92 -33.79 22.13
C MET A 265 1.92 -32.46 21.38
N ARG A 266 3.05 -32.11 20.74
CA ARG A 266 3.15 -30.93 19.88
C ARG A 266 2.22 -31.01 18.68
N ALA A 267 2.09 -32.18 18.04
CA ALA A 267 1.21 -32.38 16.90
C ALA A 267 -0.27 -32.22 17.31
N LEU A 268 -0.69 -32.80 18.44
CA LEU A 268 -2.04 -32.64 18.97
C LEU A 268 -2.33 -31.18 19.34
N ARG A 269 -1.42 -30.50 20.04
CA ARG A 269 -1.60 -29.07 20.34
C ARG A 269 -1.66 -28.24 19.06
N SER A 270 -0.81 -28.51 18.06
CA SER A 270 -0.86 -27.79 16.78
C SER A 270 -2.17 -28.03 16.04
N LYS A 271 -2.69 -29.26 16.01
CA LYS A 271 -3.97 -29.60 15.37
C LYS A 271 -5.11 -28.74 15.93
N TRP A 272 -5.16 -28.57 17.24
CA TRP A 272 -6.26 -27.88 17.92
C TRP A 272 -6.03 -26.37 18.12
N MET A 273 -4.78 -25.92 18.27
CA MET A 273 -4.42 -24.55 18.66
C MET A 273 -3.76 -23.73 17.53
N ALA A 274 -3.62 -24.27 16.32
CA ALA A 274 -3.03 -23.53 15.19
C ALA A 274 -3.81 -22.25 14.80
N GLY A 275 -5.10 -22.16 15.14
CA GLY A 275 -5.93 -20.97 14.91
C GLY A 275 -5.98 -19.97 16.07
N THR A 276 -5.48 -20.33 17.27
CA THR A 276 -5.51 -19.48 18.48
C THR A 276 -4.17 -18.82 18.78
N THR A 277 -3.09 -19.27 18.17
CA THR A 277 -1.87 -18.48 18.12
C THR A 277 -2.13 -17.28 17.20
N PRO A 278 -1.87 -16.04 17.63
CA PRO A 278 -1.90 -14.93 16.70
C PRO A 278 -0.84 -15.24 15.64
N LEU A 279 -1.30 -15.62 14.44
CA LEU A 279 -0.53 -15.42 13.23
C LEU A 279 0.08 -14.02 13.38
N GLN A 280 1.40 -13.97 13.29
CA GLN A 280 2.22 -12.77 13.31
C GLN A 280 1.41 -11.55 12.87
N ALA A 281 1.39 -10.52 13.73
CA ALA A 281 0.65 -9.26 13.57
C ALA A 281 0.20 -9.01 12.13
N PRO A 282 -1.11 -8.78 11.87
CA PRO A 282 -1.70 -8.79 10.54
C PRO A 282 -0.74 -8.14 9.57
N SER A 283 -0.27 -8.94 8.59
CA SER A 283 0.81 -8.53 7.72
C SER A 283 0.46 -7.16 7.15
N ILE A 284 1.45 -6.29 6.95
CA ILE A 284 1.26 -4.90 6.53
C ILE A 284 0.22 -4.78 5.41
N TRP A 285 0.12 -5.81 4.54
CA TRP A 285 -0.85 -5.99 3.47
C TRP A 285 -2.34 -5.98 3.87
N GLU A 286 -2.74 -6.46 5.05
CA GLU A 286 -4.13 -6.33 5.53
C GLU A 286 -4.42 -4.93 6.08
N ARG A 287 -3.38 -4.23 6.55
CA ARG A 287 -3.46 -2.82 7.00
C ARG A 287 -3.38 -1.83 5.84
N VAL A 288 -2.95 -2.27 4.66
CA VAL A 288 -3.16 -1.53 3.42
C VAL A 288 -4.66 -1.59 3.10
N SER A 289 -5.42 -0.74 3.76
CA SER A 289 -6.84 -0.51 3.47
C SER A 289 -7.02 -0.18 1.99
N ARG A 290 -8.25 -0.28 1.46
CA ARG A 290 -8.60 0.14 0.09
C ARG A 290 -7.99 1.50 -0.31
N TRP A 291 -7.76 2.39 0.66
CA TRP A 291 -7.08 3.68 0.46
C TRP A 291 -5.65 3.57 -0.07
N GLY A 292 -4.87 2.56 0.31
CA GLY A 292 -3.52 2.36 -0.21
C GLY A 292 -3.50 2.07 -1.72
N TYR A 293 -4.46 1.27 -2.20
CA TYR A 293 -4.66 1.07 -3.64
C TYR A 293 -5.06 2.36 -4.36
N TRP A 294 -5.91 3.18 -3.74
CA TRP A 294 -6.28 4.50 -4.28
C TRP A 294 -5.10 5.48 -4.32
N CYS A 295 -4.22 5.48 -3.32
CA CYS A 295 -3.03 6.33 -3.34
C CYS A 295 -2.08 5.95 -4.48
N VAL A 296 -1.86 4.64 -4.71
CA VAL A 296 -0.99 4.16 -5.80
C VAL A 296 -1.57 4.51 -7.17
N THR A 297 -2.89 4.34 -7.38
CA THR A 297 -3.51 4.68 -8.67
C THR A 297 -3.45 6.17 -8.96
N VAL A 298 -3.62 7.04 -7.95
CA VAL A 298 -3.48 8.49 -8.10
C VAL A 298 -2.04 8.88 -8.47
N VAL A 299 -1.03 8.29 -7.82
CA VAL A 299 0.38 8.58 -8.11
C VAL A 299 0.75 8.14 -9.53
N VAL A 300 0.32 6.95 -9.96
CA VAL A 300 0.55 6.45 -11.33
C VAL A 300 -0.16 7.32 -12.36
N GLY A 301 -1.42 7.72 -12.10
CA GLY A 301 -2.18 8.61 -12.97
C GLY A 301 -1.52 9.97 -13.14
N PHE A 302 -1.04 10.56 -12.04
CA PHE A 302 -0.31 11.83 -12.05
C PHE A 302 1.01 11.72 -12.82
N GLY A 303 1.75 10.63 -12.64
CA GLY A 303 2.98 10.36 -13.39
C GLY A 303 2.76 10.27 -14.90
N LEU A 304 1.70 9.56 -15.33
CA LEU A 304 1.34 9.45 -16.75
C LEU A 304 0.92 10.80 -17.35
N LEU A 305 0.16 11.61 -16.61
CA LEU A 305 -0.23 12.95 -17.04
C LEU A 305 1.00 13.87 -17.18
N SER A 306 1.94 13.82 -16.23
CA SER A 306 3.19 14.58 -16.30
C SER A 306 4.02 14.20 -17.52
N LEU A 307 4.14 12.90 -17.83
CA LEU A 307 4.85 12.41 -19.01
C LEU A 307 4.19 12.84 -20.33
N LEU A 308 2.86 12.79 -20.40
CA LEU A 308 2.10 13.27 -21.57
C LEU A 308 2.30 14.78 -21.77
N TRP A 309 2.27 15.55 -20.70
CA TRP A 309 2.49 16.99 -20.74
C TRP A 309 3.92 17.33 -21.21
N ASN A 310 4.92 16.64 -20.65
CA ASN A 310 6.32 16.86 -21.01
C ASN A 310 6.57 16.50 -22.49
N ARG A 311 5.98 15.40 -22.98
CA ARG A 311 6.04 15.06 -24.42
C ARG A 311 5.39 16.12 -25.30
N ARG A 312 4.21 16.62 -24.91
CA ARG A 312 3.53 17.67 -25.66
C ARG A 312 4.35 18.96 -25.72
N LEU A 313 5.00 19.33 -24.61
CA LEU A 313 5.84 20.52 -24.52
C LEU A 313 7.07 20.42 -25.46
N GLN A 314 7.73 19.27 -25.49
CA GLN A 314 8.87 19.03 -26.38
C GLN A 314 8.48 19.16 -27.87
N ILE A 315 7.31 18.63 -28.24
CA ILE A 315 6.79 18.76 -29.62
C ILE A 315 6.55 20.22 -29.99
N GLN A 316 6.02 21.04 -29.07
CA GLN A 316 5.76 22.46 -29.34
C GLN A 316 7.06 23.26 -29.54
N ILE A 317 8.11 22.95 -28.80
CA ILE A 317 9.41 23.61 -28.93
C ILE A 317 10.03 23.29 -30.30
N ASP A 318 10.02 22.02 -30.72
CA ASP A 318 10.56 21.61 -32.01
C ASP A 318 9.82 22.27 -33.19
N GLN A 319 8.50 22.41 -33.09
CA GLN A 319 7.70 23.12 -34.10
C GLN A 319 8.08 24.60 -34.21
N ARG A 320 8.33 25.28 -33.08
CA ARG A 320 8.76 26.70 -33.09
C ARG A 320 10.14 26.87 -33.71
N LEU A 321 11.09 26.03 -33.32
CA LEU A 321 12.46 26.08 -33.84
C LEU A 321 12.49 25.86 -35.36
N LYS A 322 11.66 24.95 -35.89
CA LYS A 322 11.53 24.73 -37.34
C LYS A 322 10.94 25.94 -38.07
N ALA A 323 9.92 26.58 -37.50
CA ALA A 323 9.31 27.77 -38.10
C ALA A 323 10.30 28.96 -38.12
N GLU A 324 11.06 29.15 -37.04
CA GLU A 324 12.10 30.18 -36.97
C GLU A 324 13.23 29.94 -37.97
N ALA A 325 13.67 28.69 -38.16
CA ALA A 325 14.69 28.33 -39.13
C ALA A 325 14.26 28.64 -40.57
N ILE A 326 13.04 28.26 -40.96
CA ILE A 326 12.50 28.51 -42.31
C ILE A 326 12.43 30.01 -42.60
N LEU A 327 11.96 30.81 -41.63
CA LEU A 327 11.87 32.27 -41.80
C LEU A 327 13.26 32.92 -41.94
N LYS A 328 14.24 32.46 -41.15
CA LYS A 328 15.61 32.95 -41.22
C LYS A 328 16.25 32.65 -42.56
N ASP A 329 16.03 31.46 -43.11
CA ASP A 329 16.54 31.06 -44.43
C ASP A 329 15.94 31.91 -45.56
N GLN A 330 14.64 32.21 -45.49
CA GLN A 330 13.97 33.10 -46.45
C GLN A 330 14.56 34.51 -46.43
N LEU A 331 14.83 35.08 -45.25
CA LEU A 331 15.42 36.42 -45.12
C LEU A 331 16.85 36.47 -45.64
N MET A 332 17.66 35.44 -45.37
CA MET A 332 19.03 35.34 -45.88
C MET A 332 19.05 35.25 -47.41
N LEU A 333 18.13 34.49 -48.01
CA LEU A 333 18.01 34.40 -49.46
C LEU A 333 17.62 35.76 -50.07
N GLN A 334 16.61 36.43 -49.52
CA GLN A 334 16.20 37.77 -49.99
C GLN A 334 17.35 38.78 -49.94
N ARG A 335 18.15 38.74 -48.86
CA ARG A 335 19.31 39.62 -48.71
C ARG A 335 20.42 39.30 -49.73
N ALA A 336 20.75 38.03 -49.90
CA ALA A 336 21.77 37.59 -50.85
C ALA A 336 21.41 37.95 -52.29
N LEU A 337 20.13 37.82 -52.68
CA LEU A 337 19.65 38.18 -54.01
C LEU A 337 19.82 39.68 -54.29
N MET A 338 19.49 40.55 -53.33
CA MET A 338 19.69 41.99 -53.50
C MET A 338 21.18 42.37 -53.53
N ASP A 339 21.99 41.76 -52.67
CA ASP A 339 23.44 42.05 -52.58
C ASP A 339 24.22 41.56 -53.81
N ALA A 340 23.67 40.62 -54.58
CA ALA A 340 24.23 40.18 -55.86
C ALA A 340 23.99 41.17 -57.02
N ILE A 341 23.07 42.14 -56.87
CA ILE A 341 22.79 43.13 -57.90
C ILE A 341 23.92 44.17 -57.89
N PRO A 342 24.66 44.35 -59.01
CA PRO A 342 25.83 45.22 -59.05
C PRO A 342 25.48 46.71 -59.00
N ASP A 343 24.24 47.07 -59.32
CA ASP A 343 23.77 48.45 -59.29
C ASP A 343 23.17 48.77 -57.91
N PRO A 344 23.41 49.98 -57.35
CA PRO A 344 22.80 50.42 -56.12
C PRO A 344 21.29 50.36 -56.19
N ILE A 345 20.69 49.68 -55.21
CA ILE A 345 19.24 49.63 -55.03
C ILE A 345 18.91 49.99 -53.60
N PHE A 346 17.87 50.78 -53.43
CA PHE A 346 17.35 51.23 -52.15
C PHE A 346 15.82 51.17 -52.11
N ILE A 347 15.28 50.98 -50.91
CA ILE A 347 13.86 51.04 -50.60
C ILE A 347 13.69 52.07 -49.49
N ARG A 348 12.78 53.03 -49.69
CA ARG A 348 12.43 54.06 -48.71
C ARG A 348 10.94 53.99 -48.34
N ASP A 349 10.59 54.35 -47.11
CA ASP A 349 9.21 54.43 -46.62
C ASP A 349 8.46 55.69 -47.12
N LEU A 350 7.22 55.87 -46.64
CA LEU A 350 6.36 57.00 -46.97
C LEU A 350 6.88 58.35 -46.43
N GLU A 351 7.78 58.31 -45.44
CA GLU A 351 8.44 59.48 -44.87
C GLU A 351 9.83 59.74 -45.49
N GLY A 352 10.18 59.00 -46.55
CA GLY A 352 11.46 59.09 -47.26
C GLY A 352 12.65 58.49 -46.51
N ARG A 353 12.43 57.73 -45.43
CA ARG A 353 13.47 57.08 -44.64
C ARG A 353 13.93 55.79 -45.29
N LEU A 354 15.22 55.46 -45.20
CA LEU A 354 15.75 54.23 -45.79
C LEU A 354 15.29 52.98 -45.02
N ILE A 355 14.49 52.13 -45.67
CA ILE A 355 14.08 50.81 -45.15
C ILE A 355 15.16 49.77 -45.42
N MET A 356 15.70 49.75 -46.65
CA MET A 356 16.62 48.71 -47.10
C MET A 356 17.52 49.22 -48.23
N CYS A 357 18.75 48.74 -48.32
CA CYS A 357 19.62 48.91 -49.50
C CYS A 357 20.51 47.69 -49.69
N ASN A 358 20.98 47.47 -50.92
CA ASN A 358 21.96 46.43 -51.21
C ASN A 358 23.39 46.90 -50.91
N LYS A 359 24.33 45.95 -50.92
CA LYS A 359 25.76 46.22 -50.69
C LYS A 359 26.35 47.25 -51.67
N SER A 360 25.96 47.22 -52.95
CA SER A 360 26.45 48.19 -53.94
C SER A 360 26.11 49.64 -53.57
N PHE A 361 24.92 49.87 -53.01
CA PHE A 361 24.54 51.19 -52.47
C PHE A 361 25.44 51.62 -51.30
N GLU A 362 25.74 50.72 -50.36
CA GLU A 362 26.65 51.03 -49.24
C GLU A 362 28.05 51.43 -49.75
N ASP A 363 28.57 50.66 -50.71
CA ASP A 363 29.90 50.85 -51.26
C ASP A 363 30.01 52.17 -52.03
N GLN A 364 29.00 52.56 -52.80
CA GLN A 364 29.01 53.81 -53.56
C GLN A 364 28.81 55.06 -52.71
N VAL A 365 28.08 54.93 -51.61
CA VAL A 365 27.80 56.04 -50.69
C VAL A 365 28.77 56.05 -49.49
N ALA A 366 29.71 55.10 -49.46
CA ALA A 366 30.75 54.94 -48.43
C ALA A 366 30.21 54.90 -46.99
N THR A 367 28.97 54.43 -46.79
CA THR A 367 28.31 54.38 -45.48
C THR A 367 27.54 53.07 -45.31
N ARG A 368 27.72 52.41 -44.15
CA ARG A 368 27.04 51.13 -43.83
C ARG A 368 25.53 51.32 -43.62
N PHE A 369 24.73 50.33 -44.03
CA PHE A 369 23.28 50.33 -43.88
C PHE A 369 22.83 50.55 -42.44
N GLU A 370 23.53 50.01 -41.44
CA GLU A 370 23.18 50.19 -40.02
C GLU A 370 23.10 51.67 -39.60
N LYS A 371 23.91 52.54 -40.19
CA LYS A 371 23.88 53.99 -39.93
C LYS A 371 22.87 54.74 -40.78
N LEU A 372 22.47 54.18 -41.93
CA LEU A 372 21.54 54.81 -42.87
C LEU A 372 20.09 54.38 -42.63
N ARG A 373 19.86 53.21 -42.02
CA ARG A 373 18.53 52.67 -41.78
C ARG A 373 17.69 53.65 -40.95
N GLY A 374 16.49 53.97 -41.43
CA GLY A 374 15.56 54.89 -40.76
C GLY A 374 15.89 56.39 -40.91
N THR A 375 16.98 56.74 -41.60
CA THR A 375 17.36 58.14 -41.87
C THR A 375 16.76 58.64 -43.18
N ARG A 376 16.38 59.93 -43.22
CA ARG A 376 15.99 60.63 -44.45
C ARG A 376 17.25 61.02 -45.24
N LEU A 377 17.09 61.29 -46.53
CA LEU A 377 18.20 61.75 -47.38
C LEU A 377 18.88 63.00 -46.78
N THR A 378 18.11 63.96 -46.28
CA THR A 378 18.58 65.21 -45.64
C THR A 378 19.33 65.00 -44.33
N ASP A 379 18.97 63.95 -43.59
CA ASP A 379 19.53 63.66 -42.26
C ASP A 379 20.73 62.72 -42.34
N SER A 380 21.05 62.23 -43.55
CA SER A 380 22.12 61.29 -43.82
C SER A 380 23.31 62.01 -44.46
N ALA A 381 24.53 61.68 -44.03
CA ALA A 381 25.77 62.15 -44.69
C ALA A 381 26.05 61.43 -46.03
N ALA A 382 25.02 60.81 -46.61
CA ALA A 382 25.09 59.94 -47.77
C ALA A 382 25.33 60.73 -49.07
N PHE A 383 24.82 61.95 -49.12
CA PHE A 383 25.00 62.89 -50.23
C PHE A 383 25.34 64.28 -49.69
N PRO A 384 26.00 65.15 -50.48
CA PRO A 384 26.16 66.55 -50.14
C PRO A 384 24.80 67.22 -49.86
N PRO A 385 24.70 68.20 -48.93
CA PRO A 385 23.41 68.76 -48.48
C PRO A 385 22.50 69.24 -49.62
N ALA A 386 23.06 69.94 -50.61
CA ALA A 386 22.30 70.43 -51.77
C ALA A 386 21.71 69.30 -52.62
N THR A 387 22.43 68.19 -52.79
CA THR A 387 21.97 67.00 -53.52
C THR A 387 20.97 66.20 -52.70
N ALA A 388 21.19 66.09 -51.39
CA ALA A 388 20.28 65.42 -50.47
C ALA A 388 18.89 66.09 -50.42
N GLU A 389 18.84 67.41 -50.35
CA GLU A 389 17.59 68.19 -50.35
C GLU A 389 16.84 68.04 -51.68
N LEU A 390 17.55 68.15 -52.81
CA LEU A 390 16.96 67.96 -54.14
C LEU A 390 16.33 66.57 -54.28
N LEU A 391 17.09 65.51 -53.97
CA LEU A 391 16.61 64.14 -54.07
C LEU A 391 15.48 63.85 -53.07
N HIS A 392 15.53 64.43 -51.86
CA HIS A 392 14.44 64.26 -50.89
C HIS A 392 13.14 64.90 -51.37
N GLY A 393 13.19 66.14 -51.86
CA GLY A 393 12.02 66.83 -52.42
C GLY A 393 11.41 66.06 -53.58
N GLU A 394 12.26 65.52 -54.45
CA GLU A 394 11.84 64.66 -55.56
C GLU A 394 11.16 63.37 -55.11
N VAL A 395 11.72 62.67 -54.11
CA VAL A 395 11.13 61.45 -53.52
C VAL A 395 9.77 61.75 -52.89
N MET A 396 9.62 62.87 -52.17
CA MET A 396 8.35 63.25 -51.55
C MET A 396 7.28 63.60 -52.60
N GLU A 397 7.67 64.29 -53.68
CA GLU A 397 6.77 64.57 -54.79
C GLU A 397 6.36 63.29 -55.53
N GLN A 398 7.27 62.33 -55.65
CA GLN A 398 7.00 61.04 -56.25
C GLN A 398 6.02 60.19 -55.41
N LEU A 399 6.18 60.19 -54.09
CA LEU A 399 5.22 59.55 -53.16
C LEU A 399 3.83 60.19 -53.25
N ARG A 400 3.76 61.51 -53.49
CA ARG A 400 2.49 62.25 -53.61
C ARG A 400 1.78 62.00 -54.94
N THR A 401 2.54 61.95 -56.04
CA THR A 401 2.00 61.81 -57.40
C THR A 401 1.84 60.35 -57.85
N GLY A 402 2.57 59.43 -57.22
CA GLY A 402 2.57 58.01 -57.58
C GLY A 402 3.19 57.71 -58.95
N GLN A 403 3.91 58.66 -59.55
CA GLN A 403 4.50 58.47 -60.88
C GLN A 403 5.91 57.87 -60.79
N SER A 404 6.22 56.89 -61.64
CA SER A 404 7.59 56.39 -61.78
C SER A 404 8.49 57.43 -62.46
N ARG A 405 9.75 57.50 -62.05
CA ARG A 405 10.73 58.45 -62.59
C ARG A 405 11.96 57.69 -63.09
N PHE A 406 12.35 58.01 -64.32
CA PHE A 406 13.51 57.47 -65.03
C PHE A 406 14.22 58.64 -65.70
N VAL A 407 15.47 58.91 -65.34
CA VAL A 407 16.14 60.15 -65.76
C VAL A 407 17.66 60.01 -65.73
N ASP A 408 18.29 60.39 -66.84
CA ASP A 408 19.73 60.64 -66.91
C ASP A 408 20.06 61.97 -66.23
N ARG A 409 21.02 61.96 -65.30
CA ARG A 409 21.38 63.14 -64.53
C ARG A 409 22.82 63.09 -64.03
N GLN A 410 23.36 64.27 -63.80
CA GLN A 410 24.63 64.41 -63.08
C GLN A 410 24.33 64.69 -61.61
N LEU A 411 24.78 63.81 -60.73
CA LEU A 411 24.66 63.99 -59.28
C LEU A 411 26.04 64.16 -58.64
N MET A 412 26.11 65.05 -57.66
CA MET A 412 27.30 65.20 -56.83
C MET A 412 27.27 64.14 -55.74
N PHE A 413 28.18 63.19 -55.81
CA PHE A 413 28.45 62.26 -54.72
C PHE A 413 29.59 62.81 -53.85
N SER A 414 29.80 62.21 -52.67
CA SER A 414 30.98 62.51 -51.84
C SER A 414 32.31 62.27 -52.56
N SER A 415 32.32 61.37 -53.56
CA SER A 415 33.48 61.08 -54.41
C SER A 415 33.65 62.00 -55.63
N GLY A 416 32.76 62.99 -55.84
CA GLY A 416 32.75 63.88 -57.00
C GLY A 416 31.49 63.77 -57.87
N LEU A 417 31.43 64.59 -58.93
CA LEU A 417 30.32 64.63 -59.88
C LEU A 417 30.31 63.38 -60.77
N ARG A 418 29.17 62.70 -60.87
CA ARG A 418 29.00 61.52 -61.73
C ARG A 418 27.73 61.62 -62.56
N GLU A 419 27.80 61.14 -63.79
CA GLU A 419 26.64 60.97 -64.65
C GLU A 419 26.03 59.59 -64.44
N ILE A 420 24.76 59.58 -64.06
CA ILE A 420 24.03 58.36 -63.69
C ILE A 420 22.67 58.34 -64.36
N TYR A 421 22.22 57.15 -64.70
CA TYR A 421 20.82 56.87 -64.98
C TYR A 421 20.13 56.53 -63.66
N HIS A 422 19.27 57.42 -63.18
CA HIS A 422 18.52 57.23 -61.93
C HIS A 422 17.09 56.78 -62.23
N TRP A 423 16.66 55.69 -61.61
CA TRP A 423 15.31 55.17 -61.71
C TRP A 423 14.69 54.99 -60.32
N SER A 424 13.40 55.27 -60.22
CA SER A 424 12.64 55.16 -58.98
C SER A 424 11.19 54.88 -59.30
N VAL A 425 10.61 53.90 -58.60
CA VAL A 425 9.25 53.43 -58.78
C VAL A 425 8.53 53.34 -57.42
N PRO A 426 7.24 53.65 -57.35
CA PRO A 426 6.46 53.42 -56.14
C PRO A 426 6.37 51.92 -55.81
N PHE A 427 6.61 51.55 -54.55
CA PHE A 427 6.53 50.17 -54.06
C PHE A 427 5.23 49.98 -53.26
N TYR A 428 4.47 48.94 -53.62
CA TYR A 428 3.17 48.62 -53.00
C TYR A 428 3.28 47.34 -52.16
N GLY A 429 2.54 47.32 -51.05
CA GLY A 429 2.42 46.14 -50.19
C GLY A 429 1.50 45.07 -50.81
N ALA A 430 1.43 43.90 -50.15
CA ALA A 430 0.52 42.83 -50.55
C ALA A 430 -0.98 43.23 -50.47
N ASP A 431 -1.28 44.30 -49.73
CA ASP A 431 -2.59 44.93 -49.58
C ASP A 431 -2.92 45.96 -50.69
N GLY A 432 -2.01 46.15 -51.66
CA GLY A 432 -2.16 47.13 -52.74
C GLY A 432 -1.97 48.58 -52.29
N GLN A 433 -1.62 48.84 -51.02
CA GLN A 433 -1.34 50.18 -50.54
C GLN A 433 0.10 50.58 -50.84
N LEU A 434 0.31 51.86 -51.14
CA LEU A 434 1.65 52.41 -51.31
C LEU A 434 2.42 52.26 -49.99
N ARG A 435 3.58 51.61 -50.05
CA ARG A 435 4.46 51.36 -48.90
C ARG A 435 5.74 52.19 -48.95
N GLY A 436 6.08 52.74 -50.10
CA GLY A 436 7.32 53.49 -50.25
C GLY A 436 7.77 53.65 -51.69
N ILE A 437 9.06 53.89 -51.89
CA ILE A 437 9.71 53.94 -53.21
C ILE A 437 10.87 52.95 -53.24
N LEU A 438 10.94 52.20 -54.33
CA LEU A 438 12.09 51.39 -54.72
C LEU A 438 12.84 52.17 -55.80
N GLY A 439 14.13 52.40 -55.62
CA GLY A 439 14.93 53.10 -56.61
C GLY A 439 16.34 52.57 -56.67
N GLY A 440 17.03 52.96 -57.73
CA GLY A 440 18.41 52.62 -57.96
C GLY A 440 19.02 53.53 -58.99
N TRP A 441 20.32 53.40 -59.18
CA TRP A 441 21.00 54.11 -60.26
C TRP A 441 22.11 53.26 -60.88
N THR A 442 22.38 53.52 -62.15
CA THR A 442 23.44 52.86 -62.91
C THR A 442 24.35 53.95 -63.49
N ASP A 443 25.66 53.68 -63.52
CA ASP A 443 26.64 54.62 -64.07
C ASP A 443 26.51 54.68 -65.61
N ALA A 444 26.37 55.90 -66.16
CA ALA A 444 26.13 56.11 -67.59
C ALA A 444 27.28 55.57 -68.46
N GLY A 445 28.52 55.54 -67.95
CA GLY A 445 29.70 55.00 -68.66
C GLY A 445 29.69 53.47 -68.84
N ARG A 446 28.69 52.77 -68.30
CA ARG A 446 28.49 51.32 -68.43
C ARG A 446 27.44 50.96 -69.50
N CYS A 447 26.48 51.84 -69.78
CA CYS A 447 25.46 51.64 -70.81
C CYS A 447 26.08 51.59 -72.23
N ASP A 448 27.06 52.44 -72.51
CA ASP A 448 27.72 52.49 -73.84
C ASP A 448 28.54 51.22 -74.16
N ARG A 449 28.92 50.42 -73.14
CA ARG A 449 29.66 49.15 -73.31
C ARG A 449 28.76 47.92 -73.44
N LEU A 450 27.45 48.03 -73.17
CA LEU A 450 26.49 46.93 -73.30
C LEU A 450 25.71 46.98 -74.63
N MET A 451 25.77 48.11 -75.34
CA MET A 451 25.18 48.27 -76.68
C MET A 451 26.23 48.24 -77.82
N ALA A 452 27.49 47.87 -77.53
CA ALA A 452 28.57 47.73 -78.51
C ALA A 452 28.89 46.26 -78.81
#